data_AF-A0A0C4F4F1-F1
#
_entry.id   AF-A0A0C4F4F1-F1
#
_cell.length_a   1.000
_cell.length_b   1.000
_cell.length_c   1.000
_cell.angle_alpha   90.00
_cell.angle_beta   90.00
_cell.angle_gamma   90.00
#
_symmetry.space_group_name_H-M   'P 1'
#
loop_
_entity.id
_entity.type
_entity.pdbx_description
1 polymer ?
#
loop_
_entity_poly.entity_id
_entity_poly.type
_entity_poly.pdbx_seq_one_letter_code
_entity_poly.pdbx_strand_id
1 'polypeptide(L)'
;LSPPALTKVSSVTLAKYISGLQIWHMMHNAKYPYASKCKVATFLRSSAYIDAESKSKPKKKAVMIRQLVMITNAWINGTEFQKALLDLCLVAFWGVARLGELTYNDRVGPLCQSASVLVGDVEFWETGTSKRAILQVRGAKTASPGEVQTINLANMKTMLCPILALERRIKNAQRRDASLFGYWEGETRIHITKPMACRALSQFWNNNGCSGISGHSFRVGGTSFLHSMGSPLSANPVDGPQTASNSTSALIPRKKRKTKLRFSGNFTNAGPSNRRSYYVTPIEMNIPPHYENLI
;
A
#
# COMPACT_ATOMS: atom_id res chain seq x y z
N LEU A 1 1.49 -29.16 -36.56
CA LEU A 1 1.02 -28.26 -35.48
C LEU A 1 1.90 -28.50 -34.26
N SER A 2 2.82 -27.58 -33.95
CA SER A 2 3.61 -27.66 -32.71
C SER A 2 2.66 -27.48 -31.51
N PRO A 3 2.78 -28.27 -30.43
CA PRO A 3 1.91 -28.11 -29.28
C PRO A 3 2.08 -26.69 -28.69
N PRO A 4 0.99 -26.02 -28.27
CA PRO A 4 1.10 -24.71 -27.66
C PRO A 4 1.99 -24.79 -26.42
N ALA A 5 2.94 -23.86 -26.32
CA ALA A 5 3.87 -23.80 -25.20
C ALA A 5 3.10 -23.84 -23.88
N LEU A 6 3.42 -24.80 -23.01
CA LEU A 6 2.79 -24.93 -21.70
C LEU A 6 3.07 -23.66 -20.88
N THR A 7 2.10 -22.76 -20.79
CA THR A 7 2.20 -21.58 -19.93
C THR A 7 2.05 -22.01 -18.48
N LYS A 8 3.09 -21.81 -17.66
CA LYS A 8 3.05 -22.10 -16.23
C LYS A 8 2.10 -21.12 -15.52
N VAL A 9 1.02 -21.62 -14.93
CA VAL A 9 0.00 -20.83 -14.22
C VAL A 9 0.11 -21.10 -12.72
N SER A 10 0.11 -20.05 -11.89
CA SER A 10 0.10 -20.21 -10.43
C SER A 10 -1.27 -20.67 -9.91
N SER A 11 -1.28 -21.43 -8.82
CA SER A 11 -2.46 -21.81 -8.03
C SER A 11 -3.36 -20.63 -7.69
N VAL A 12 -2.78 -19.47 -7.38
CA VAL A 12 -3.53 -18.23 -7.09
C VAL A 12 -4.26 -17.72 -8.33
N THR A 13 -3.63 -17.80 -9.50
CA THR A 13 -4.27 -17.45 -10.78
C THR A 13 -5.38 -18.45 -11.12
N LEU A 14 -5.12 -19.75 -10.93
CA LEU A 14 -6.10 -20.80 -11.18
C LEU A 14 -7.35 -20.64 -10.29
N ALA A 15 -7.17 -20.30 -9.02
CA ALA A 15 -8.27 -19.99 -8.12
C ALA A 15 -9.14 -18.83 -8.63
N LYS A 16 -8.52 -17.76 -9.18
CA LYS A 16 -9.25 -16.64 -9.78
C LYS A 16 -10.06 -17.05 -11.01
N TYR A 17 -9.52 -17.91 -11.86
CA TYR A 17 -10.27 -18.44 -13.01
C TYR A 17 -11.47 -19.27 -12.57
N ILE A 18 -11.31 -20.13 -11.56
CA ILE A 18 -12.42 -20.91 -10.99
C ILE A 18 -13.49 -19.99 -10.40
N SER A 19 -13.10 -18.93 -9.68
CA SER A 19 -14.06 -17.93 -9.19
C SER A 19 -14.76 -17.19 -10.33
N GLY A 20 -14.05 -16.84 -11.41
CA GLY A 20 -14.64 -16.25 -12.60
C GLY A 20 -15.66 -17.18 -13.26
N LEU A 21 -15.35 -18.48 -13.36
CA LEU A 21 -16.26 -19.49 -13.88
C LEU A 21 -17.51 -19.63 -12.99
N GLN A 22 -17.37 -19.64 -11.67
CA GLN A 22 -18.50 -19.65 -10.73
C GLN A 22 -19.43 -18.45 -10.94
N ILE A 23 -18.85 -17.25 -11.10
CA ILE A 23 -19.61 -16.02 -11.36
C ILE A 23 -20.31 -16.12 -12.72
N TRP A 24 -19.64 -16.61 -13.76
CA TRP A 24 -20.26 -16.79 -15.08
C TRP A 24 -21.49 -17.70 -15.00
N HIS A 25 -21.38 -18.84 -14.31
CA HIS A 25 -22.50 -19.75 -14.07
C HIS A 25 -23.65 -19.08 -13.32
N MET A 26 -23.32 -18.30 -12.29
CA MET A 26 -24.31 -17.54 -11.51
C MET A 26 -25.02 -16.48 -12.36
N MET A 27 -24.29 -15.73 -13.19
CA MET A 27 -24.87 -14.69 -14.05
C MET A 27 -25.79 -15.25 -15.14
N HIS A 28 -25.50 -16.45 -15.64
CA HIS A 28 -26.25 -17.07 -16.74
C HIS A 28 -27.27 -18.11 -16.23
N ASN A 29 -27.56 -18.16 -14.93
CA ASN A 29 -28.42 -19.16 -14.29
C ASN A 29 -28.08 -20.61 -14.67
N ALA A 30 -26.80 -20.87 -14.98
CA ALA A 30 -26.32 -22.17 -15.40
C ALA A 30 -25.85 -22.98 -14.18
N LYS A 31 -26.19 -24.28 -14.14
CA LYS A 31 -25.82 -25.15 -13.00
C LYS A 31 -24.31 -25.30 -12.88
N TYR A 32 -23.74 -24.80 -11.79
CA TYR A 32 -22.33 -25.02 -11.46
C TYR A 32 -22.13 -26.42 -10.83
N PRO A 33 -21.08 -27.19 -11.21
CA PRO A 33 -20.86 -28.54 -10.68
C PRO A 33 -20.28 -28.51 -9.26
N TYR A 34 -21.12 -28.28 -8.25
CA TYR A 34 -20.73 -28.25 -6.84
C TYR A 34 -20.16 -29.57 -6.32
N ALA A 35 -20.54 -30.71 -6.91
CA ALA A 35 -20.01 -32.02 -6.55
C ALA A 35 -18.48 -32.11 -6.73
N SER A 36 -17.92 -31.35 -7.66
CA SER A 36 -16.48 -31.33 -7.94
C SER A 36 -15.70 -30.35 -7.05
N LYS A 37 -16.37 -29.59 -6.17
CA LYS A 37 -15.74 -28.53 -5.37
C LYS A 37 -14.63 -29.06 -4.47
N CYS A 38 -14.82 -30.23 -3.85
CA CYS A 38 -13.80 -30.87 -3.01
C CYS A 38 -12.57 -31.27 -3.84
N LYS A 39 -12.79 -31.87 -5.02
CA LYS A 39 -11.70 -32.26 -5.95
C LYS A 39 -10.90 -31.04 -6.41
N VAL A 40 -11.59 -29.98 -6.82
CA VAL A 40 -10.97 -28.71 -7.25
C VAL A 40 -10.15 -28.09 -6.11
N ALA A 41 -10.66 -28.10 -4.87
CA ALA A 41 -9.92 -27.60 -3.72
C ALA A 41 -8.64 -28.40 -3.43
N THR A 42 -8.69 -29.73 -3.59
CA THR A 42 -7.52 -30.61 -3.46
C THR A 42 -6.49 -30.36 -4.55
N PHE A 43 -6.92 -30.20 -5.82
CA PHE A 43 -6.01 -29.83 -6.91
C PHE A 43 -5.38 -28.47 -6.68
N LEU A 44 -6.15 -27.46 -6.28
CA LEU A 44 -5.61 -26.14 -5.93
C LEU A 44 -4.57 -26.20 -4.81
N ARG A 45 -4.81 -27.01 -3.77
CA ARG A 45 -3.85 -27.22 -2.68
C ARG A 45 -2.58 -27.91 -3.16
N SER A 46 -2.70 -28.88 -4.06
CA SER A 46 -1.56 -29.59 -4.66
C SER A 46 -0.73 -28.65 -5.55
N SER A 47 -1.40 -27.85 -6.39
CA SER A 47 -0.74 -26.80 -7.19
C SER A 47 -0.06 -25.76 -6.31
N ALA A 48 -0.68 -25.35 -5.20
CA ALA A 48 -0.08 -24.40 -4.26
C ALA A 48 1.17 -24.99 -3.57
N TYR A 49 1.20 -26.30 -3.33
CA TYR A 49 2.38 -26.99 -2.82
C TYR A 49 3.53 -26.95 -3.83
N ILE A 50 3.26 -27.29 -5.09
CA ILE A 50 4.24 -27.21 -6.19
C ILE A 50 4.73 -25.77 -6.42
N ASP A 51 3.83 -24.78 -6.34
CA ASP A 51 4.19 -23.37 -6.41
C ASP A 51 5.11 -22.96 -5.26
N ALA A 52 4.90 -23.50 -4.06
CA ALA A 52 5.72 -23.20 -2.89
C ALA A 52 7.14 -23.79 -2.98
N GLU A 53 7.32 -24.89 -3.70
CA GLU A 53 8.64 -25.46 -4.02
C GLU A 53 9.39 -24.63 -5.06
N SER A 54 8.68 -23.85 -5.88
CA SER A 54 9.33 -22.96 -6.83
C SER A 54 10.06 -21.82 -6.12
N LYS A 55 11.26 -21.45 -6.59
CA LYS A 55 12.02 -20.32 -6.04
C LYS A 55 11.13 -19.08 -6.02
N SER A 56 10.89 -18.55 -4.81
CA SER A 56 10.11 -17.33 -4.63
C SER A 56 10.65 -16.22 -5.52
N LYS A 57 9.76 -15.55 -6.26
CA LYS A 57 10.16 -14.37 -7.06
C LYS A 57 10.88 -13.40 -6.12
N PRO A 58 12.01 -12.80 -6.54
CA PRO A 58 12.72 -11.85 -5.69
C PRO A 58 11.73 -10.79 -5.21
N LYS A 59 11.69 -10.57 -3.89
CA LYS A 59 10.80 -9.58 -3.29
C LYS A 59 11.06 -8.25 -3.99
N LYS A 60 10.01 -7.62 -4.53
CA LYS A 60 10.11 -6.32 -5.20
C LYS A 60 10.81 -5.35 -4.24
N LYS A 61 11.91 -4.74 -4.68
CA LYS A 61 12.67 -3.83 -3.83
C LYS A 61 11.82 -2.58 -3.60
N ALA A 62 11.72 -2.16 -2.34
CA ALA A 62 11.10 -0.90 -1.98
C ALA A 62 11.98 0.27 -2.47
N VAL A 63 11.37 1.41 -2.79
CA VAL A 63 12.12 2.65 -2.98
C VAL A 63 12.63 3.05 -1.59
N MET A 64 13.94 3.22 -1.42
CA MET A 64 14.50 3.78 -0.19
C MET A 64 14.85 5.25 -0.44
N ILE A 65 15.18 5.99 0.63
CA ILE A 65 15.55 7.42 0.53
C ILE A 65 16.68 7.63 -0.47
N ARG A 66 17.69 6.74 -0.51
CA ARG A 66 18.80 6.85 -1.46
C ARG A 66 18.32 6.91 -2.92
N GLN A 67 17.32 6.11 -3.30
CA GLN A 67 16.77 6.15 -4.65
C GLN A 67 15.97 7.43 -4.90
N LEU A 68 15.30 7.96 -3.88
CA LEU A 68 14.61 9.24 -3.99
C LEU A 68 15.61 10.38 -4.23
N VAL A 69 16.71 10.42 -3.47
CA VAL A 69 17.83 11.35 -3.67
C VAL A 69 18.43 11.23 -5.07
N MET A 70 18.63 10.01 -5.57
CA MET A 70 19.13 9.78 -6.93
C MET A 70 18.21 10.38 -8.00
N ILE A 71 16.89 10.14 -7.92
CA ILE A 71 15.94 10.77 -8.86
C ILE A 71 15.99 12.29 -8.70
N THR A 72 15.94 12.80 -7.47
CA THR A 72 15.93 14.24 -7.21
C THR A 72 17.14 14.91 -7.86
N ASN A 73 18.35 14.40 -7.65
CA ASN A 73 19.56 14.96 -8.25
C ASN A 73 19.52 14.94 -9.78
N ALA A 74 18.94 13.91 -10.38
CA ALA A 74 18.86 13.78 -11.83
C ALA A 74 17.77 14.66 -12.47
N TRP A 75 16.63 14.86 -11.80
CA TRP A 75 15.42 15.42 -12.40
C TRP A 75 15.04 16.82 -11.90
N ILE A 76 15.63 17.32 -10.82
CA ILE A 76 15.31 18.65 -10.28
C ILE A 76 15.57 19.77 -11.30
N ASN A 77 16.63 19.62 -12.10
CA ASN A 77 17.01 20.54 -13.19
C ASN A 77 16.68 19.97 -14.58
N GLY A 78 15.83 18.94 -14.64
CA GLY A 78 15.49 18.23 -15.87
C GLY A 78 14.42 18.92 -16.71
N THR A 79 13.80 18.16 -17.61
CA THR A 79 12.64 18.62 -18.40
C THR A 79 11.42 18.88 -17.51
N GLU A 80 10.44 19.65 -18.00
CA GLU A 80 9.21 19.90 -17.24
C GLU A 80 8.45 18.61 -16.90
N PHE A 81 8.50 17.62 -17.79
CA PHE A 81 8.02 16.26 -17.51
C PHE A 81 8.77 15.62 -16.33
N GLN A 82 10.11 15.66 -16.33
CA GLN A 82 10.93 15.08 -15.27
C GLN A 82 10.69 15.76 -13.91
N LYS A 83 10.59 17.09 -13.88
CA LYS A 83 10.26 17.85 -12.66
C LYS A 83 8.88 17.49 -12.13
N ALA A 84 7.87 17.44 -12.99
CA ALA A 84 6.51 17.07 -12.59
C ALA A 84 6.44 15.61 -12.10
N LEU A 85 7.19 14.70 -12.74
CA LEU A 85 7.28 13.31 -12.32
C LEU A 85 8.04 13.15 -10.99
N LEU A 86 9.10 13.93 -10.77
CA LEU A 86 9.81 13.98 -9.49
C LEU A 86 8.87 14.43 -8.37
N ASP A 87 8.14 15.53 -8.56
CA ASP A 87 7.19 16.05 -7.57
C ASP A 87 6.11 15.01 -7.25
N LEU A 88 5.59 14.30 -8.26
CA LEU A 88 4.68 13.17 -8.08
C LEU A 88 5.31 12.02 -7.28
N CYS A 89 6.59 11.69 -7.51
CA CYS A 89 7.29 10.65 -6.75
C CYS A 89 7.52 11.03 -5.28
N LEU A 90 7.84 12.29 -5.00
CA LEU A 90 7.98 12.81 -3.62
C LEU A 90 6.65 12.68 -2.87
N VAL A 91 5.55 13.15 -3.46
CA VAL A 91 4.22 13.05 -2.86
C VAL A 91 3.80 11.59 -2.71
N ALA A 92 4.05 10.72 -3.69
CA ALA A 92 3.73 9.30 -3.58
C ALA A 92 4.50 8.59 -2.46
N PHE A 93 5.78 8.93 -2.27
CA PHE A 93 6.63 8.34 -1.24
C PHE A 93 6.17 8.77 0.16
N TRP A 94 6.10 10.08 0.42
CA TRP A 94 5.77 10.62 1.73
C TRP A 94 4.30 10.46 2.08
N GLY A 95 3.43 10.54 1.08
CA GLY A 95 1.99 10.34 1.23
C GLY A 95 1.57 8.87 1.24
N VAL A 96 2.51 7.93 1.10
CA VAL A 96 2.21 6.48 1.08
C VAL A 96 1.17 6.15 0.00
N ALA A 97 1.19 6.90 -1.10
CA ALA A 97 0.23 6.76 -2.19
C ALA A 97 0.72 5.74 -3.21
N ARG A 98 -0.21 5.06 -3.88
CA ARG A 98 0.15 4.33 -5.10
C ARG A 98 0.37 5.35 -6.22
N LEU A 99 1.39 5.11 -7.05
CA LEU A 99 1.62 5.93 -8.24
C LEU A 99 0.35 6.05 -9.11
N GLY A 100 -0.39 4.94 -9.23
CA GLY A 100 -1.64 4.90 -9.99
C GLY A 100 -2.79 5.75 -9.44
N GLU A 101 -2.74 6.14 -8.16
CA GLU A 101 -3.74 7.03 -7.53
C GLU A 101 -3.46 8.51 -7.85
N LEU A 102 -2.22 8.84 -8.22
CA LEU A 102 -1.78 10.21 -8.51
C LEU A 102 -1.60 10.49 -10.02
N THR A 103 -1.78 9.48 -10.86
CA THR A 103 -1.62 9.57 -12.32
C THR A 103 -2.97 9.52 -13.04
N TYR A 104 -3.01 10.04 -14.27
CA TYR A 104 -4.22 10.16 -15.06
C TYR A 104 -4.33 9.08 -16.15
N ASN A 105 -5.54 8.90 -16.69
CA ASN A 105 -5.80 7.95 -17.77
C ASN A 105 -5.31 8.49 -19.11
N ASP A 106 -5.68 9.73 -19.42
CA ASP A 106 -5.38 10.38 -20.69
C ASP A 106 -4.29 11.45 -20.53
N ARG A 107 -3.50 11.64 -21.59
CA ARG A 107 -2.38 12.60 -21.61
C ARG A 107 -2.86 14.04 -21.73
N VAL A 108 -3.97 14.26 -22.42
CA VAL A 108 -4.59 15.56 -22.70
C VAL A 108 -6.09 15.35 -22.70
N GLY A 109 -6.86 16.39 -22.38
CA GLY A 109 -8.31 16.41 -22.50
C GLY A 109 -9.00 16.74 -21.18
N PRO A 110 -10.33 16.55 -21.12
CA PRO A 110 -11.09 16.83 -19.91
C PRO A 110 -10.74 15.82 -18.81
N LEU A 111 -10.57 16.33 -17.59
CA LEU A 111 -10.34 15.51 -16.41
C LEU A 111 -11.66 15.06 -15.81
N CYS A 112 -11.77 13.78 -15.50
CA CYS A 112 -12.91 13.25 -14.74
C CYS A 112 -12.70 13.60 -13.26
N GLN A 113 -13.45 14.58 -12.73
CA GLN A 113 -13.29 15.07 -11.36
C GLN A 113 -13.44 13.97 -10.29
N SER A 114 -14.24 12.93 -10.54
CA SER A 114 -14.45 11.83 -9.60
C SER A 114 -13.31 10.81 -9.55
N ALA A 115 -12.36 10.86 -10.50
CA ALA A 115 -11.28 9.90 -10.64
C ALA A 115 -9.90 10.54 -10.86
N SER A 116 -9.81 11.87 -10.78
CA SER A 116 -8.59 12.64 -11.06
C SER A 116 -8.23 13.48 -9.85
N VAL A 117 -6.94 13.61 -9.58
CA VAL A 117 -6.42 14.51 -8.53
C VAL A 117 -6.22 15.90 -9.12
N LEU A 118 -6.92 16.90 -8.59
CA LEU A 118 -6.87 18.28 -9.06
C LEU A 118 -6.08 19.18 -8.11
N VAL A 119 -5.72 20.37 -8.59
CA VAL A 119 -5.10 21.40 -7.74
C VAL A 119 -6.03 21.80 -6.59
N GLY A 120 -7.33 21.88 -6.84
CA GLY A 120 -8.35 22.19 -5.83
C GLY A 120 -8.52 21.13 -4.74
N ASP A 121 -7.99 19.92 -4.93
CA ASP A 121 -8.02 18.85 -3.92
C ASP A 121 -6.88 18.97 -2.89
N VAL A 122 -6.05 20.02 -2.98
CA VAL A 122 -4.97 20.30 -2.03
C VAL A 122 -5.40 21.38 -1.04
N GLU A 123 -5.35 21.04 0.25
CA GLU A 123 -5.60 21.96 1.35
C GLU A 123 -4.33 22.07 2.20
N PHE A 124 -3.89 23.29 2.47
CA PHE A 124 -2.75 23.56 3.35
C PHE A 124 -3.22 24.00 4.73
N TRP A 125 -2.47 23.57 5.74
CA TRP A 125 -2.72 23.89 7.14
C TRP A 125 -1.40 24.27 7.79
N GLU A 126 -1.44 25.26 8.66
CA GLU A 126 -0.28 25.63 9.47
C GLU A 126 -0.53 25.18 10.91
N THR A 127 0.45 24.49 11.49
CA THR A 127 0.43 24.09 12.89
C THR A 127 1.70 24.61 13.54
N GLY A 128 1.59 25.79 14.17
CA GLY A 128 2.74 26.52 14.70
C GLY A 128 3.74 26.87 13.59
N THR A 129 4.99 26.40 13.73
CA THR A 129 6.06 26.64 12.75
C THR A 129 6.08 25.62 11.60
N SER A 130 5.18 24.64 11.60
CA SER A 130 5.18 23.53 10.63
C SER A 130 3.97 23.60 9.70
N LYS A 131 4.24 23.64 8.39
CA LYS A 131 3.22 23.55 7.34
C LYS A 131 2.88 22.09 7.04
N ARG A 132 1.60 21.80 6.85
CA ARG A 132 1.08 20.49 6.44
C ARG A 132 0.16 20.66 5.24
N ALA A 133 -0.04 19.58 4.49
CA ALA A 133 -1.02 19.54 3.42
C ALA A 133 -1.85 18.27 3.52
N ILE A 134 -3.13 18.40 3.22
CA ILE A 134 -4.02 17.27 2.95
C ILE A 134 -4.26 17.26 1.45
N LEU A 135 -4.01 16.11 0.84
CA LEU A 135 -4.36 15.84 -0.54
C LEU A 135 -5.54 14.88 -0.57
N GLN A 136 -6.65 15.32 -1.15
CA GLN A 136 -7.84 14.51 -1.32
C GLN A 136 -7.73 13.69 -2.61
N VAL A 137 -7.81 12.36 -2.49
CA VAL A 137 -7.75 11.42 -3.63
C VAL A 137 -9.10 10.75 -3.78
N ARG A 138 -9.76 11.02 -4.90
CA ARG A 138 -11.08 10.48 -5.26
C ARG A 138 -10.91 9.20 -6.10
N GLY A 139 -11.82 8.24 -5.94
CA GLY A 139 -11.82 7.01 -6.75
C GLY A 139 -10.72 5.99 -6.40
N ALA A 140 -10.13 6.07 -5.21
CA ALA A 140 -9.19 5.06 -4.74
C ALA A 140 -9.89 3.69 -4.62
N LYS A 141 -9.30 2.64 -5.22
CA LYS A 141 -9.87 1.28 -5.25
C LYS A 141 -10.17 0.68 -3.86
N THR A 142 -9.58 1.24 -2.81
CA THR A 142 -9.76 0.81 -1.41
C THR A 142 -10.75 1.66 -0.63
N ALA A 143 -11.24 2.76 -1.19
CA ALA A 143 -12.31 3.56 -0.62
C ALA A 143 -13.66 3.06 -1.17
N SER A 144 -14.70 3.15 -0.35
CA SER A 144 -16.05 2.86 -0.83
C SER A 144 -16.41 3.82 -1.98
N PRO A 145 -17.28 3.43 -2.93
CA PRO A 145 -17.73 4.37 -3.97
C PRO A 145 -18.24 5.68 -3.34
N GLY A 146 -17.63 6.81 -3.68
CA GLY A 146 -17.96 8.13 -3.13
C GLY A 146 -17.12 8.58 -1.92
N GLU A 147 -16.29 7.71 -1.37
CA GLU A 147 -15.42 8.03 -0.23
C GLU A 147 -14.04 8.54 -0.71
N VAL A 148 -13.58 9.64 -0.11
CA VAL A 148 -12.35 10.33 -0.48
C VAL A 148 -11.22 9.86 0.43
N GLN A 149 -10.13 9.37 -0.16
CA GLN A 149 -8.93 9.04 0.60
C GLN A 149 -8.14 10.31 0.87
N THR A 150 -7.80 10.57 2.14
CA THR A 150 -6.94 11.70 2.51
C THR A 150 -5.48 11.26 2.65
N ILE A 151 -4.59 12.00 2.01
CA ILE A 151 -3.15 11.85 2.15
C ILE A 151 -2.62 13.02 2.96
N ASN A 152 -2.03 12.71 4.12
CA ASN A 152 -1.42 13.71 5.00
C ASN A 152 0.06 13.86 4.68
N LEU A 153 0.48 15.10 4.39
CA LEU A 153 1.88 15.45 4.10
C LEU A 153 2.38 16.47 5.11
N ALA A 154 3.64 16.32 5.51
CA ALA A 154 4.31 17.23 6.44
C ALA A 154 5.45 17.96 5.73
N ASN A 155 5.67 19.22 6.12
CA ASN A 155 6.83 19.97 5.66
C ASN A 155 8.14 19.33 6.15
N MET A 156 9.16 19.40 5.31
CA MET A 156 10.50 18.93 5.59
C MET A 156 11.50 20.00 5.17
N LYS A 157 12.53 20.25 5.97
CA LYS A 157 13.60 21.21 5.65
C LYS A 157 14.66 20.59 4.72
N THR A 158 14.23 19.87 3.68
CA THR A 158 15.13 19.16 2.74
C THR A 158 14.62 19.26 1.30
N MET A 159 15.48 18.92 0.33
CA MET A 159 15.11 18.86 -1.09
C MET A 159 14.04 17.82 -1.43
N LEU A 160 13.76 16.89 -0.50
CA LEU A 160 12.76 15.84 -0.65
C LEU A 160 11.39 16.26 -0.13
N CYS A 161 11.20 17.53 0.23
CA CYS A 161 9.99 18.02 0.86
C CYS A 161 8.75 17.85 -0.05
N PRO A 162 7.71 17.10 0.41
CA PRO A 162 6.48 16.93 -0.36
C PRO A 162 5.63 18.22 -0.41
N ILE A 163 5.74 19.11 0.59
CA ILE A 163 5.02 20.39 0.60
C ILE A 163 5.57 21.31 -0.50
N LEU A 164 6.90 21.44 -0.59
CA LEU A 164 7.52 22.21 -1.67
C LEU A 164 7.20 21.62 -3.05
N ALA A 165 7.10 20.28 -3.16
CA ALA A 165 6.67 19.62 -4.39
C ALA A 165 5.23 20.01 -4.79
N LEU A 166 4.30 20.02 -3.83
CA LEU A 166 2.93 20.48 -4.07
C LEU A 166 2.88 21.95 -4.48
N GLU A 167 3.58 22.83 -3.77
CA GLU A 167 3.62 24.26 -4.08
C GLU A 167 4.14 24.53 -5.50
N ARG A 168 5.23 23.83 -5.90
CA ARG A 168 5.74 23.90 -7.27
C ARG A 168 4.69 23.50 -8.30
N ARG A 169 3.95 22.42 -8.04
CA ARG A 169 2.91 21.92 -8.97
C ARG A 169 1.69 22.85 -9.04
N ILE A 170 1.25 23.38 -7.92
CA ILE A 170 0.14 24.33 -7.85
C ILE A 170 0.50 25.62 -8.59
N LYS A 171 1.70 26.16 -8.34
CA LYS A 171 2.22 27.34 -9.06
C LYS A 171 2.32 27.10 -10.56
N ASN A 172 2.76 25.91 -10.97
CA ASN A 172 2.85 25.55 -12.39
C ASN A 172 1.47 25.41 -13.04
N ALA A 173 0.49 24.82 -12.36
CA ALA A 173 -0.83 24.54 -12.93
C ALA A 173 -1.72 25.78 -13.11
N GLN A 174 -1.54 26.81 -12.27
CA GLN A 174 -2.22 28.12 -12.29
C GLN A 174 -3.75 28.10 -12.08
N ARG A 175 -4.44 27.01 -12.41
CA ARG A 175 -5.89 26.84 -12.21
C ARG A 175 -6.21 25.75 -11.20
N ARG A 176 -7.31 25.91 -10.46
CA ARG A 176 -7.77 24.94 -9.45
C ARG A 176 -8.34 23.65 -10.05
N ASP A 177 -8.93 23.73 -11.24
CA ASP A 177 -9.54 22.61 -11.97
C ASP A 177 -8.53 21.83 -12.82
N ALA A 178 -7.27 22.28 -12.88
CA ALA A 178 -6.22 21.62 -13.64
C ALA A 178 -5.66 20.41 -12.89
N SER A 179 -5.05 19.49 -13.64
CA SER A 179 -4.32 18.34 -13.09
C SER A 179 -3.19 18.82 -12.17
N LEU A 180 -3.19 18.36 -10.92
CA LEU A 180 -2.11 18.61 -9.97
C LEU A 180 -0.76 18.13 -10.53
N PHE A 181 -0.70 16.89 -11.02
CA PHE A 181 0.52 16.31 -11.58
C PHE A 181 0.52 16.37 -13.11
N GLY A 182 0.85 17.53 -13.62
CA GLY A 182 1.07 17.76 -15.04
C GLY A 182 2.15 18.82 -15.28
N TYR A 183 2.44 19.04 -16.55
CA TYR A 183 3.31 20.11 -17.05
C TYR A 183 2.69 20.79 -18.27
N TRP A 184 3.25 21.93 -18.67
CA TRP A 184 2.82 22.64 -19.86
C TRP A 184 3.76 22.30 -21.03
N GLU A 185 3.17 21.96 -22.17
CA GLU A 185 3.85 21.81 -23.46
C GLU A 185 3.19 22.82 -24.41
N GLY A 186 3.81 23.99 -24.55
CA GLY A 186 3.17 25.17 -25.15
C GLY A 186 1.94 25.58 -24.33
N GLU A 187 0.79 25.73 -25.00
CA GLU A 187 -0.49 26.08 -24.37
C GLU A 187 -1.26 24.87 -23.85
N THR A 188 -0.75 23.65 -24.07
CA THR A 188 -1.45 22.43 -23.68
C THR A 188 -0.94 21.89 -22.35
N ARG A 189 -1.88 21.62 -21.43
CA ARG A 189 -1.60 20.93 -20.17
C ARG A 189 -1.44 19.43 -20.45
N ILE A 190 -0.25 18.90 -20.21
CA ILE A 190 0.04 17.47 -20.31
C ILE A 190 -0.07 16.81 -18.94
N HIS A 191 -0.96 15.84 -18.82
CA HIS A 191 -1.18 15.06 -17.61
C HIS A 191 -0.20 13.88 -17.53
N ILE A 192 0.35 13.62 -16.34
CA ILE A 192 1.23 12.46 -16.15
C ILE A 192 0.38 11.19 -16.10
N THR A 193 0.44 10.39 -17.16
CA THR A 193 -0.23 9.09 -17.20
C THR A 193 0.60 8.00 -16.53
N LYS A 194 -0.07 6.97 -16.02
CA LYS A 194 0.59 5.81 -15.40
C LYS A 194 1.62 5.15 -16.33
N PRO A 195 1.34 4.91 -17.62
CA PRO A 195 2.33 4.34 -18.53
C PRO A 195 3.56 5.25 -18.72
N MET A 196 3.38 6.58 -18.81
CA MET A 196 4.49 7.52 -18.92
C MET A 196 5.40 7.47 -17.68
N ALA A 197 4.80 7.57 -16.49
CA ALA A 197 5.53 7.51 -15.23
C ALA A 197 6.28 6.19 -15.08
N CYS A 198 5.61 5.06 -15.35
CA CYS A 198 6.22 3.73 -15.23
C CYS A 198 7.38 3.54 -16.21
N ARG A 199 7.24 3.95 -17.48
CA ARG A 199 8.33 3.86 -18.47
C ARG A 199 9.54 4.69 -18.06
N ALA A 200 9.33 5.95 -17.72
CA ALA A 200 10.41 6.86 -17.32
C ALA A 200 11.15 6.37 -16.08
N LEU A 201 10.42 5.95 -15.04
CA LEU A 201 11.00 5.37 -13.83
C LEU A 201 11.76 4.08 -14.12
N SER A 202 11.19 3.15 -14.89
CA SER A 202 11.88 1.91 -15.25
C SER A 202 13.16 2.16 -16.03
N GLN A 203 13.15 3.10 -16.98
CA GLN A 203 14.36 3.49 -17.72
C GLN A 203 15.42 4.08 -16.79
N PHE A 204 15.02 5.01 -15.90
CA PHE A 204 15.92 5.60 -14.93
C PHE A 204 16.54 4.54 -14.00
N TRP A 205 15.73 3.61 -13.49
CA TRP A 205 16.22 2.56 -12.61
C TRP A 205 17.18 1.61 -13.29
N ASN A 206 16.89 1.19 -14.53
CA ASN A 206 17.77 0.32 -15.29
C ASN A 206 19.12 0.98 -15.56
N ASN A 207 19.12 2.27 -15.95
CA ASN A 207 20.34 3.02 -16.21
C ASN A 207 21.21 3.23 -14.96
N ASN A 208 20.60 3.19 -13.76
CA ASN A 208 21.26 3.39 -12.48
C ASN A 208 21.47 2.08 -11.69
N GLY A 209 21.44 0.92 -12.36
CA GLY A 209 21.70 -0.39 -11.73
C GLY A 209 20.65 -0.83 -10.71
N CYS A 210 19.48 -0.18 -10.67
CA CYS A 210 18.41 -0.43 -9.71
C CYS A 210 17.37 -1.41 -10.26
N SER A 211 17.70 -2.70 -10.35
CA SER A 211 16.74 -3.71 -10.84
C SER A 211 15.61 -3.98 -9.82
N GLY A 212 14.36 -4.10 -10.30
CA GLY A 212 13.24 -4.64 -9.52
C GLY A 212 12.40 -3.62 -8.73
N ILE A 213 12.55 -2.32 -9.02
CA ILE A 213 11.72 -1.23 -8.47
C ILE A 213 10.55 -0.98 -9.43
N SER A 214 9.32 -0.91 -8.88
CA SER A 214 8.10 -0.63 -9.65
C SER A 214 7.30 0.50 -9.01
N GLY A 215 6.22 0.97 -9.64
CA GLY A 215 5.35 2.01 -9.04
C GLY A 215 4.75 1.64 -7.67
N HIS A 216 4.62 0.35 -7.34
CA HIS A 216 4.20 -0.10 -6.00
C HIS A 216 5.27 0.11 -4.93
N SER A 217 6.53 0.22 -5.35
CA SER A 217 7.69 0.29 -4.45
C SER A 217 7.77 1.63 -3.71
N PHE A 218 7.14 2.71 -4.20
CA PHE A 218 7.07 4.00 -3.49
C PHE A 218 6.25 3.88 -2.21
N ARG A 219 5.03 3.35 -2.31
CA ARG A 219 4.17 3.14 -1.15
C ARG A 219 4.82 2.23 -0.11
N VAL A 220 5.41 1.11 -0.55
CA VAL A 220 6.11 0.18 0.35
C VAL A 220 7.30 0.88 1.01
N GLY A 221 8.07 1.65 0.24
CA GLY A 221 9.19 2.45 0.74
C GLY A 221 8.78 3.46 1.80
N GLY A 222 7.75 4.25 1.51
CA GLY A 222 7.17 5.22 2.44
C GLY A 222 6.65 4.58 3.71
N THR A 223 5.88 3.48 3.61
CA THR A 223 5.42 2.74 4.80
C THR A 223 6.57 2.24 5.66
N SER A 224 7.61 1.65 5.04
CA SER A 224 8.75 1.12 5.77
C SER A 224 9.51 2.24 6.46
N PHE A 225 9.70 3.37 5.80
CA PHE A 225 10.38 4.52 6.38
C PHE A 225 9.61 5.11 7.57
N LEU A 226 8.32 5.40 7.40
CA LEU A 226 7.50 5.98 8.47
C LEU A 226 7.37 5.05 9.68
N HIS A 227 7.30 3.74 9.44
CA HIS A 227 7.32 2.75 10.52
C HIS A 227 8.64 2.76 11.29
N SER A 228 9.78 2.84 10.58
CA SER A 228 11.10 2.96 11.23
C SER A 228 11.28 4.29 11.99
N MET A 229 10.59 5.35 11.58
CA MET A 229 10.59 6.66 12.24
C MET A 229 9.64 6.75 13.44
N GLY A 230 8.97 5.66 13.83
CA GLY A 230 8.07 5.63 14.99
C GLY A 230 6.77 6.45 14.81
N SER A 231 6.43 6.86 13.59
CA SER A 231 5.18 7.59 13.34
C SER A 231 4.02 6.59 13.17
N PRO A 232 2.97 6.62 14.02
CA PRO A 232 1.78 5.83 13.78
C PRO A 232 1.10 6.32 12.51
N LEU A 233 1.03 5.45 11.50
CA LEU A 233 0.17 5.67 10.35
C LEU A 233 -1.29 5.61 10.86
N SER A 234 -1.95 6.77 10.88
CA SER A 234 -3.33 6.99 11.34
C SER A 234 -3.53 6.94 12.87
N ALA A 235 -3.60 8.13 13.47
CA ALA A 235 -4.54 8.39 14.56
C ALA A 235 -5.45 9.53 14.06
N ASN A 236 -6.70 9.20 13.76
CA ASN A 236 -7.74 10.20 13.50
C ASN A 236 -8.01 10.95 14.81
N PRO A 237 -8.06 12.29 14.85
CA PRO A 237 -8.56 13.00 16.01
C PRO A 237 -10.07 13.15 15.85
N VAL A 238 -10.82 12.08 16.11
CA VAL A 238 -12.25 12.17 16.45
C VAL A 238 -12.49 11.11 17.50
N ASP A 239 -12.59 11.52 18.77
CA ASP A 239 -13.37 10.82 19.79
C ASP A 239 -13.67 11.81 20.93
N GLY A 240 -14.89 12.34 20.91
CA GLY A 240 -15.58 12.82 22.12
C GLY A 240 -16.16 11.61 22.87
N PRO A 241 -16.47 11.75 24.17
CA PRO A 241 -16.57 10.61 25.07
C PRO A 241 -17.89 9.86 24.86
N GLN A 242 -17.82 8.56 24.54
CA GLN A 242 -18.92 7.65 24.77
C GLN A 242 -18.47 6.41 25.57
N THR A 243 -19.05 6.39 26.76
CA THR A 243 -19.29 5.31 27.71
C THR A 243 -19.09 3.87 27.21
N ALA A 244 -18.38 3.13 28.06
CA ALA A 244 -18.14 1.70 28.01
C ALA A 244 -19.39 0.83 27.74
N SER A 245 -19.21 -0.17 26.88
CA SER A 245 -19.85 -1.48 27.08
C SER A 245 -18.92 -2.58 26.55
N ASN A 246 -18.63 -3.53 27.45
CA ASN A 246 -17.74 -4.66 27.24
C ASN A 246 -18.38 -5.71 26.31
N SER A 247 -17.60 -6.25 25.39
CA SER A 247 -17.83 -7.59 24.80
C SER A 247 -16.50 -8.15 24.29
N THR A 248 -15.85 -8.89 25.19
CA THR A 248 -14.63 -9.68 24.97
C THR A 248 -14.91 -10.85 24.02
N SER A 249 -14.08 -11.06 22.99
CA SER A 249 -13.55 -12.40 22.67
C SER A 249 -12.36 -12.38 21.70
N ALA A 250 -11.30 -13.01 22.20
CA ALA A 250 -9.94 -13.07 21.73
C ALA A 250 -9.71 -13.74 20.36
N LEU A 251 -8.66 -13.23 19.71
CA LEU A 251 -7.88 -13.86 18.65
C LEU A 251 -7.26 -15.19 19.10
N ILE A 252 -7.43 -16.21 18.25
CA ILE A 252 -6.75 -17.51 18.32
C ILE A 252 -5.35 -17.40 17.68
N PRO A 253 -4.26 -17.82 18.35
CA PRO A 253 -2.96 -17.99 17.71
C PRO A 253 -2.81 -19.34 17.00
N ARG A 254 -2.28 -19.30 15.77
CA ARG A 254 -1.80 -20.47 15.02
C ARG A 254 -0.55 -21.08 15.67
N LYS A 255 -0.59 -22.37 16.03
CA LYS A 255 0.58 -23.25 16.03
C LYS A 255 0.25 -24.61 15.41
N LYS A 256 1.14 -25.06 14.52
CA LYS A 256 1.15 -26.39 13.90
C LYS A 256 1.69 -27.42 14.89
N ARG A 257 1.07 -28.60 14.97
CA ARG A 257 1.68 -29.95 14.83
C ARG A 257 0.64 -30.99 15.23
N LYS A 258 0.24 -31.85 14.28
CA LYS A 258 -0.48 -33.10 14.57
C LYS A 258 0.57 -34.20 14.70
N THR A 259 0.65 -34.81 15.87
CA THR A 259 1.19 -36.16 16.04
C THR A 259 0.12 -36.95 16.77
N LYS A 260 -0.26 -38.08 16.17
CA LYS A 260 -1.35 -38.97 16.59
C LYS A 260 -0.72 -40.14 17.33
N LEU A 261 -1.16 -40.45 18.56
CA LEU A 261 -1.02 -41.76 19.19
C LEU A 261 -2.09 -41.95 20.29
N ARG A 262 -2.33 -43.22 20.63
CA ARG A 262 -3.62 -43.87 20.90
C ARG A 262 -4.11 -43.85 22.36
N PHE A 263 -5.40 -44.16 22.48
CA PHE A 263 -6.22 -44.63 23.63
C PHE A 263 -5.53 -45.35 24.79
N SER A 264 -5.99 -45.11 26.03
CA SER A 264 -6.79 -46.04 26.87
C SER A 264 -6.93 -45.56 28.33
N GLY A 265 -8.07 -45.84 29.00
CA GLY A 265 -8.09 -46.09 30.45
C GLY A 265 -9.02 -45.20 31.31
N ASN A 266 -10.05 -45.84 31.90
CA ASN A 266 -11.00 -45.31 32.90
C ASN A 266 -10.32 -44.98 34.26
N PHE A 267 -10.95 -44.14 35.10
CA PHE A 267 -11.44 -44.43 36.47
C PHE A 267 -11.78 -43.15 37.29
N THR A 268 -13.04 -43.11 37.75
CA THR A 268 -13.63 -42.66 39.05
C THR A 268 -13.10 -41.46 39.89
N ASN A 269 -14.09 -40.62 40.26
CA ASN A 269 -14.45 -40.03 41.58
C ASN A 269 -13.58 -39.00 42.35
N ALA A 270 -14.36 -38.07 42.93
CA ALA A 270 -14.23 -37.39 44.23
C ALA A 270 -13.49 -36.05 44.36
N GLY A 271 -14.26 -35.02 44.75
CA GLY A 271 -13.95 -34.19 45.92
C GLY A 271 -13.39 -32.77 45.70
N PRO A 272 -13.68 -31.79 46.58
CA PRO A 272 -13.72 -30.37 46.24
C PRO A 272 -12.63 -29.50 46.91
N SER A 273 -12.60 -28.24 46.46
CA SER A 273 -12.12 -27.02 47.14
C SER A 273 -10.69 -26.98 47.71
N ASN A 274 -9.85 -26.08 47.18
CA ASN A 274 -9.04 -25.23 48.06
C ASN A 274 -8.68 -23.88 47.41
N ARG A 275 -8.87 -22.80 48.16
CA ARG A 275 -8.42 -21.43 47.84
C ARG A 275 -6.90 -21.36 47.89
N ARG A 276 -6.30 -20.54 47.02
CA ARG A 276 -5.01 -19.87 47.29
C ARG A 276 -4.93 -18.56 46.50
N SER A 277 -4.95 -17.44 47.24
CA SER A 277 -4.51 -16.13 46.78
C SER A 277 -3.00 -16.12 46.59
N TYR A 278 -2.52 -15.46 45.53
CA TYR A 278 -1.14 -14.95 45.47
C TYR A 278 -1.10 -13.58 44.79
N TYR A 279 -0.21 -12.75 45.33
CA TYR A 279 -0.06 -11.31 45.18
C TYR A 279 0.46 -10.88 43.80
N VAL A 280 0.08 -9.67 43.40
CA VAL A 280 0.60 -8.94 42.23
C VAL A 280 1.84 -8.17 42.65
N THR A 281 2.97 -8.38 41.96
CA THR A 281 4.15 -7.49 42.02
C THR A 281 4.22 -6.63 40.75
N PRO A 282 4.58 -5.34 40.83
CA PRO A 282 4.76 -4.47 39.66
C PRO A 282 6.08 -4.80 38.98
N ILE A 283 6.08 -4.94 37.65
CA ILE A 283 7.31 -5.04 36.86
C ILE A 283 7.70 -3.63 36.41
N GLU A 284 8.84 -3.16 36.92
CA GLU A 284 9.52 -1.94 36.52
C GLU A 284 9.95 -1.99 35.04
N MET A 285 9.74 -0.88 34.34
CA MET A 285 10.23 -0.64 32.98
C MET A 285 11.72 -0.29 33.02
N ASN A 286 12.55 -1.12 32.39
CA ASN A 286 13.98 -0.85 32.22
C ASN A 286 14.23 -0.37 30.77
N ILE A 287 14.61 0.90 30.62
CA ILE A 287 14.93 1.54 29.34
C ILE A 287 16.46 1.52 29.16
N PRO A 288 17.01 0.87 28.13
CA PRO A 288 18.45 0.94 27.87
C PRO A 288 18.84 2.26 27.17
N PRO A 289 19.91 2.93 27.62
CA PRO A 289 20.45 4.13 27.00
C PRO A 289 21.39 3.76 25.85
N HIS A 290 21.39 4.51 24.75
CA HIS A 290 22.56 4.87 23.93
C HIS A 290 22.08 5.62 22.67
N TYR A 291 22.92 6.53 22.18
CA TYR A 291 22.72 7.51 21.10
C TYR A 291 22.19 8.89 21.51
N GLU A 292 22.79 9.49 22.54
CA GLU A 292 23.10 10.92 22.52
C GLU A 292 24.56 11.08 22.06
N ASN A 293 24.74 11.68 20.88
CA ASN A 293 25.91 12.48 20.48
C ASN A 293 25.83 12.76 18.97
N LEU A 294 25.17 13.88 18.62
CA LEU A 294 25.41 14.69 17.42
C LEU A 294 24.48 15.91 17.50
N ILE A 295 24.92 16.90 18.30
CA ILE A 295 24.68 18.32 18.04
C ILE A 295 25.84 18.79 17.15
#